data_AF-A0A1Y5TJX4-F1
#
_entry.id   AF-A0A1Y5TJX4-F1
#
_cell.length_a   1.000
_cell.length_b   1.000
_cell.length_c   1.000
_cell.angle_alpha   90.00
_cell.angle_beta   90.00
_cell.angle_gamma   90.00
#
_symmetry.space_group_name_H-M   'P 1'
#
loop_
_entity.id
_entity.type
_entity.pdbx_description
1 polymer ?
#
loop_
_entity_poly.entity_id
_entity_poly.type
_entity_poly.pdbx_seq_one_letter_code
_entity_poly.pdbx_strand_id
1 'polypeptide(L)'
;MLLVLFAFGATAFDGSLGSGFMHGLKIVAVAVVAQAVWGMARTLAPDRQRAAIALGAVLIVAFAGGSVGQIAAIVMGGIAGVWLYRSAAAPNANHLSFAVPKRVGAAALGLFFVLLLLLPILSGALSAQGLELLDAFYRAGALVFGGGHVVLPLLEAEVVRPG
;
A
#
# COMPACT_ATOMS: atom_id res chain seq x y z
N MET A 1 -18.41 29.83 3.98
CA MET A 1 -19.03 30.21 5.28
C MET A 1 -18.95 29.09 6.31
N LEU A 2 -19.31 27.85 5.97
CA LEU A 2 -19.20 26.69 6.88
C LEU A 2 -17.75 26.44 7.38
N LEU A 3 -16.77 26.57 6.48
CA LEU A 3 -15.34 26.46 6.81
C LEU A 3 -14.83 27.59 7.74
N VAL A 4 -15.42 28.78 7.66
CA VAL A 4 -15.06 29.93 8.53
C VAL A 4 -15.62 29.71 9.93
N LEU A 5 -16.87 29.24 10.03
CA LEU A 5 -17.48 28.85 11.30
C LEU A 5 -16.73 27.67 11.95
N PHE A 6 -16.29 26.70 11.16
CA PHE A 6 -15.44 25.60 11.64
C PHE A 6 -14.09 26.10 12.17
N ALA A 7 -13.43 27.05 11.49
CA ALA A 7 -12.18 27.62 11.96
C ALA A 7 -12.33 28.35 13.31
N PHE A 8 -13.40 29.15 13.50
CA PHE A 8 -13.68 29.77 14.79
C PHE A 8 -14.02 28.73 15.88
N GLY A 9 -14.79 27.68 15.55
CA GLY A 9 -15.04 26.57 16.46
C GLY A 9 -13.76 25.82 16.86
N ALA A 10 -12.83 25.62 15.91
CA ALA A 10 -11.56 24.95 16.15
C ALA A 10 -10.67 25.71 17.13
N THR A 11 -10.65 27.05 17.09
CA THR A 11 -9.92 27.86 18.07
C THR A 11 -10.47 27.74 19.50
N ALA A 12 -11.73 27.33 19.68
CA ALA A 12 -12.29 27.02 21.01
C ALA A 12 -11.77 25.69 21.58
N PHE A 13 -11.19 24.83 20.73
CA PHE A 13 -10.56 23.56 21.12
C PHE A 13 -9.04 23.67 21.35
N ASP A 14 -8.42 24.85 21.22
CA ASP A 14 -6.97 25.04 21.47
C ASP A 14 -6.57 24.95 22.95
N GLY A 15 -7.53 24.70 23.85
CA GLY A 15 -7.33 24.52 25.29
C GLY A 15 -7.11 23.06 25.73
N SER A 16 -7.00 22.85 27.05
CA SER A 16 -6.80 21.52 27.67
C SER A 16 -7.84 20.47 27.23
N LEU A 17 -9.07 20.89 26.97
CA LEU A 17 -10.17 20.05 26.48
C LEU A 17 -9.91 19.47 25.08
N GLY A 18 -9.39 20.24 24.12
CA GLY A 18 -9.06 19.71 22.80
C GLY A 18 -7.83 18.81 22.82
N SER A 19 -6.84 19.11 23.69
CA SER A 19 -5.71 18.19 23.91
C SER A 19 -6.17 16.84 24.46
N GLY A 20 -7.14 16.82 25.38
CA GLY A 20 -7.74 15.61 25.93
C GLY A 20 -8.52 14.81 24.90
N PHE A 21 -9.30 15.49 24.05
CA PHE A 21 -10.02 14.85 22.95
C PHE A 21 -9.07 14.23 21.91
N MET A 22 -8.03 14.97 21.51
CA MET A 22 -7.00 14.46 20.60
C MET A 22 -6.24 13.27 21.20
N HIS A 23 -5.96 13.30 22.50
CA HIS A 23 -5.35 12.18 23.20
C HIS A 23 -6.27 10.95 23.23
N GLY A 24 -7.55 11.13 23.55
CA GLY A 24 -8.56 10.07 23.49
C GLY A 24 -8.66 9.46 22.09
N LEU A 25 -8.70 10.30 21.05
CA LEU A 25 -8.77 9.84 19.66
C LEU A 25 -7.51 9.06 19.25
N LYS A 26 -6.32 9.47 19.69
CA LYS A 26 -5.07 8.70 19.46
C LYS A 26 -5.14 7.31 20.09
N ILE A 27 -5.63 7.19 21.32
CA ILE A 27 -5.76 5.89 22.00
C ILE A 27 -6.77 5.01 21.26
N VAL A 28 -7.92 5.56 20.86
CA VAL A 28 -8.92 4.83 20.06
C VAL A 28 -8.33 4.35 18.74
N ALA A 29 -7.56 5.20 18.05
CA ALA A 29 -6.89 4.82 16.80
C ALA A 29 -5.93 3.64 17.03
N VAL A 30 -5.13 3.66 18.10
CA VAL A 30 -4.24 2.54 18.47
C VAL A 30 -5.03 1.26 18.73
N ALA A 31 -6.15 1.34 19.44
CA ALA A 31 -6.99 0.17 19.72
C ALA A 31 -7.59 -0.45 18.43
N VAL A 32 -8.09 0.38 17.51
CA VAL A 32 -8.64 -0.07 16.23
C VAL A 32 -7.55 -0.73 15.37
N VAL A 33 -6.37 -0.11 15.27
CA VAL A 33 -5.24 -0.67 14.52
C VAL A 33 -4.79 -2.00 15.13
N ALA A 34 -4.68 -2.08 16.46
CA ALA A 34 -4.33 -3.31 17.15
C ALA A 34 -5.35 -4.43 16.86
N GLN A 35 -6.65 -4.13 16.87
CA GLN A 35 -7.69 -5.11 16.54
C GLN A 35 -7.56 -5.58 15.08
N ALA A 36 -7.35 -4.67 14.13
CA ALA A 36 -7.17 -5.00 12.72
C ALA A 36 -5.94 -5.89 12.50
N VAL A 37 -4.80 -5.52 13.09
CA VAL A 37 -3.56 -6.31 13.01
C VAL A 37 -3.76 -7.70 13.63
N TRP A 38 -4.46 -7.79 14.76
CA TRP A 38 -4.76 -9.08 15.40
C TRP A 38 -5.62 -9.98 14.52
N GLY A 39 -6.63 -9.42 13.85
CA GLY A 39 -7.44 -10.14 12.87
C GLY A 39 -6.62 -10.64 11.68
N MET A 40 -5.80 -9.76 11.10
CA MET A 40 -4.89 -10.09 10.00
C MET A 40 -3.87 -11.17 10.39
N ALA A 41 -3.28 -11.08 11.59
CA ALA A 41 -2.31 -12.04 12.08
C ALA A 41 -2.90 -13.45 12.17
N ARG A 42 -4.14 -13.59 12.67
CA ARG A 42 -4.84 -14.89 12.76
C ARG A 42 -5.13 -15.51 11.41
N THR A 43 -5.43 -14.70 10.39
CA THR A 43 -5.78 -15.19 9.06
C THR A 43 -4.57 -15.41 8.15
N LEU A 44 -3.59 -14.51 8.20
CA LEU A 44 -2.45 -14.48 7.26
C LEU A 44 -1.22 -15.21 7.80
N ALA A 45 -0.99 -15.18 9.11
CA ALA A 45 0.16 -15.80 9.77
C ALA A 45 -0.26 -16.80 10.89
N PRO A 46 -1.13 -17.79 10.60
CA PRO A 46 -1.60 -18.74 11.61
C PRO A 46 -0.51 -19.70 12.11
N ASP A 47 0.51 -19.97 11.29
CA ASP A 47 1.62 -20.87 11.61
C ASP A 47 2.85 -20.13 12.16
N ARG A 48 3.66 -20.87 12.94
CA ARG A 48 4.87 -20.33 13.58
C ARG A 48 5.89 -19.78 12.57
N GLN A 49 5.97 -20.35 11.37
CA GLN A 49 6.93 -19.90 10.35
C GLN A 49 6.50 -18.56 9.74
N ARG A 50 5.24 -18.41 9.35
CA ARG A 50 4.68 -17.15 8.86
C ARG A 50 4.69 -16.07 9.95
N ALA A 51 4.41 -16.42 11.20
CA ALA A 51 4.51 -15.49 12.31
C ALA A 51 5.95 -14.98 12.50
N ALA A 52 6.96 -15.85 12.36
CA ALA A 52 8.37 -15.44 12.42
C ALA A 52 8.75 -14.50 11.26
N ILE A 53 8.30 -14.79 10.03
CA ILE A 53 8.51 -13.90 8.87
C ILE A 53 7.84 -12.54 9.11
N ALA A 54 6.59 -12.54 9.59
CA ALA A 54 5.85 -11.31 9.88
C ALA A 54 6.55 -10.48 10.97
N LEU A 55 7.00 -11.12 12.06
CA LEU A 55 7.73 -10.44 13.12
C LEU A 55 9.06 -9.87 12.61
N GLY A 56 9.80 -10.62 11.78
CA GLY A 56 11.01 -10.14 11.12
C GLY A 56 10.74 -8.90 10.27
N ALA A 57 9.68 -8.93 9.46
CA ALA A 57 9.27 -7.79 8.64
C ALA A 57 8.92 -6.56 9.50
N VAL A 58 8.21 -6.74 10.62
CA VAL A 58 7.89 -5.67 11.58
C VAL A 58 9.17 -5.06 12.14
N LEU A 59 10.15 -5.88 12.54
CA LEU A 59 11.44 -5.39 13.05
C LEU A 59 12.19 -4.60 11.98
N ILE A 60 12.28 -5.12 10.75
CA ILE A 60 12.95 -4.42 9.64
C ILE A 60 12.31 -3.05 9.40
N VAL A 61 10.99 -2.99 9.29
CA VAL A 61 10.27 -1.73 9.02
C VAL A 61 10.41 -0.75 10.19
N ALA A 62 10.30 -1.23 11.43
CA ALA A 62 10.39 -0.40 12.62
C ALA A 62 11.78 0.24 12.80
N PHE A 63 12.86 -0.48 12.47
CA PHE A 63 14.24 0.01 12.67
C PHE A 63 14.85 0.67 11.45
N ALA A 64 14.62 0.14 10.24
CA ALA A 64 15.19 0.73 9.02
C ALA A 64 14.44 1.98 8.58
N GLY A 65 13.11 2.03 8.82
CA GLY A 65 12.26 3.14 8.42
C GLY A 65 12.22 3.38 6.90
N GLY A 66 11.32 4.27 6.49
CA GLY A 66 11.21 4.73 5.10
C GLY A 66 10.90 3.63 4.06
N SER A 67 11.01 4.01 2.79
CA SER A 67 10.71 3.11 1.66
C SER A 67 11.71 1.96 1.55
N VAL A 68 12.98 2.18 1.94
CA VAL A 68 14.02 1.15 1.90
C VAL A 68 13.73 0.01 2.86
N GLY A 69 13.29 0.30 4.09
CA GLY A 69 12.89 -0.72 5.05
C GLY A 69 11.70 -1.56 4.58
N GLN A 70 10.72 -0.93 3.92
CA GLN A 70 9.57 -1.63 3.33
C GLN A 70 10.00 -2.57 2.20
N ILE A 71 10.83 -2.08 1.26
CA ILE A 71 11.34 -2.91 0.15
C ILE A 71 12.16 -4.08 0.69
N ALA A 72 13.04 -3.83 1.66
CA ALA A 72 13.86 -4.86 2.29
C ALA A 72 13.00 -5.94 2.97
N ALA A 73 11.96 -5.53 3.71
CA ALA A 73 11.02 -6.45 4.35
C ALA A 73 10.25 -7.31 3.34
N ILE A 74 9.81 -6.73 2.22
CA ILE A 74 9.11 -7.46 1.14
C ILE A 74 10.06 -8.49 0.51
N VAL A 75 11.27 -8.08 0.13
CA VAL A 75 12.25 -8.97 -0.53
C VAL A 75 12.68 -10.10 0.40
N MET A 76 13.08 -9.79 1.64
CA MET A 76 13.49 -10.80 2.60
C MET A 76 12.35 -11.72 3.00
N GLY A 77 11.14 -11.19 3.20
CA GLY A 77 9.95 -11.97 3.49
C GLY A 77 9.58 -12.91 2.34
N GLY A 78 9.70 -12.45 1.10
CA GLY A 78 9.47 -13.28 -0.10
C GLY A 78 10.49 -14.43 -0.22
N ILE A 79 11.79 -14.15 -0.03
CA ILE A 79 12.85 -15.17 -0.07
C ILE A 79 12.63 -16.19 1.06
N ALA A 80 12.38 -15.72 2.29
CA ALA A 80 12.08 -16.58 3.42
C ALA A 80 10.84 -17.44 3.17
N GLY A 81 9.77 -16.85 2.63
CA GLY A 81 8.55 -17.57 2.26
C GLY A 81 8.79 -18.68 1.25
N VAL A 82 9.56 -18.42 0.17
CA VAL A 82 9.91 -19.46 -0.80
C VAL A 82 10.73 -20.58 -0.16
N TRP A 83 11.68 -20.25 0.71
CA TRP A 83 12.56 -21.25 1.31
C TRP A 83 11.85 -22.12 2.37
N LEU A 84 11.04 -21.50 3.23
CA LEU A 84 10.32 -22.17 4.32
C LEU A 84 9.05 -22.90 3.84
N TYR A 85 8.36 -22.40 2.82
CA TYR A 85 7.05 -22.90 2.38
C TYR A 85 7.07 -23.76 1.11
N ARG A 86 8.26 -24.04 0.54
CA ARG A 86 8.47 -24.89 -0.66
C ARG A 86 7.77 -26.26 -0.61
N SER A 87 7.53 -26.79 0.58
CA SER A 87 6.98 -28.14 0.79
C SER A 87 5.57 -28.17 1.36
N ALA A 88 4.94 -27.02 1.60
CA ALA A 88 3.55 -27.00 2.02
C ALA A 88 2.66 -27.30 0.82
N ALA A 89 1.94 -28.42 0.87
CA ALA A 89 0.89 -28.73 -0.11
C ALA A 89 -0.06 -27.53 -0.17
N ALA A 90 -0.18 -26.91 -1.35
CA ALA A 90 -1.16 -25.87 -1.57
C ALA A 90 -2.53 -26.44 -1.18
N PRO A 91 -3.37 -25.72 -0.41
CA PRO A 91 -4.76 -26.10 -0.24
C PRO A 91 -5.32 -26.31 -1.64
N ASN A 92 -6.08 -27.38 -1.87
CA ASN A 92 -6.73 -27.68 -3.13
C ASN A 92 -7.68 -26.53 -3.50
N ALA A 93 -7.13 -25.44 -4.02
CA ALA A 93 -7.88 -24.42 -4.70
C ALA A 93 -8.48 -25.15 -5.89
N ASN A 94 -9.80 -25.16 -5.94
CA ASN A 94 -10.54 -25.74 -7.04
C ASN A 94 -10.21 -24.89 -8.27
N HIS A 95 -9.08 -25.20 -8.92
CA HIS A 95 -8.52 -24.40 -9.99
C HIS A 95 -9.49 -24.52 -11.15
N LEU A 96 -10.30 -23.48 -11.35
CA LEU A 96 -10.95 -23.29 -12.63
C LEU A 96 -9.82 -23.08 -13.62
N SER A 97 -9.54 -24.12 -14.40
CA SER A 97 -8.40 -24.20 -15.32
C SER A 97 -8.66 -23.34 -16.55
N PHE A 98 -8.68 -22.02 -16.37
CA PHE A 98 -8.40 -21.12 -17.47
C PHE A 98 -6.91 -21.23 -17.80
N ALA A 99 -6.60 -22.06 -18.80
CA ALA A 99 -5.25 -22.26 -19.30
C ALA A 99 -4.79 -21.03 -20.09
N VAL A 100 -4.41 -19.96 -19.38
CA VAL A 100 -3.73 -18.82 -20.00
C VAL A 100 -2.34 -19.29 -20.41
N PRO A 101 -1.97 -19.23 -21.70
CA PRO A 101 -0.65 -19.66 -22.13
C PRO A 101 0.42 -18.74 -21.53
N LYS A 102 1.55 -19.30 -21.09
CA LYS A 102 2.67 -18.56 -20.48
C LYS A 102 3.15 -17.37 -21.33
N ARG A 103 2.99 -17.46 -22.65
CA ARG A 103 3.31 -16.40 -23.61
C ARG A 103 2.43 -15.16 -23.43
N VAL A 104 1.13 -15.34 -23.17
CA VAL A 104 0.21 -14.20 -22.92
C VAL A 104 0.55 -13.54 -21.58
N GLY A 105 0.87 -14.33 -20.55
CA GLY A 105 1.37 -13.79 -19.28
C GLY A 105 2.67 -12.99 -19.44
N ALA A 106 3.65 -13.55 -20.17
CA ALA A 106 4.91 -12.87 -20.44
C ALA A 106 4.74 -11.62 -21.31
N ALA A 107 3.85 -11.65 -22.31
CA ALA A 107 3.54 -10.51 -23.15
C ALA A 107 2.85 -9.39 -22.33
N ALA A 108 1.89 -9.75 -21.47
CA ALA A 108 1.24 -8.79 -20.57
C ALA A 108 2.22 -8.17 -19.57
N LEU A 109 3.11 -8.98 -18.99
CA LEU A 109 4.17 -8.50 -18.08
C LEU A 109 5.17 -7.59 -18.81
N GLY A 110 5.57 -7.97 -20.03
CA GLY A 110 6.42 -7.14 -20.87
C GLY A 110 5.76 -5.80 -21.21
N LEU A 111 4.50 -5.82 -21.65
CA LEU A 111 3.72 -4.62 -21.94
C LEU A 111 3.60 -3.72 -20.71
N PHE A 112 3.40 -4.30 -19.53
CA PHE A 112 3.37 -3.57 -18.27
C PHE A 112 4.67 -2.79 -18.02
N PHE A 113 5.83 -3.45 -18.07
CA PHE A 113 7.10 -2.76 -17.84
C PHE A 113 7.44 -1.76 -18.93
N VAL A 114 7.07 -2.04 -20.19
CA VAL A 114 7.22 -1.10 -21.30
C VAL A 114 6.44 0.18 -21.02
N LEU A 115 5.15 0.07 -20.68
CA LEU A 115 4.35 1.26 -20.38
C LEU A 115 4.86 1.99 -19.13
N LEU A 116 5.25 1.26 -18.08
CA LEU A 116 5.74 1.85 -16.83
C LEU A 116 7.00 2.68 -17.00
N LEU A 117 7.89 2.29 -17.91
CA LEU A 117 9.15 2.99 -18.18
C LEU A 117 9.03 4.01 -19.30
N LEU A 118 8.20 3.75 -20.31
CA LEU A 118 8.10 4.58 -21.51
C LEU A 118 7.23 5.83 -21.29
N LEU A 119 6.14 5.73 -20.50
CA LEU A 119 5.27 6.86 -20.18
C LEU A 119 5.98 8.04 -19.48
N PRO A 120 6.80 7.85 -18.44
CA PRO A 120 7.50 8.97 -17.79
C PRO A 120 8.56 9.61 -18.68
N ILE A 121 9.16 8.84 -19.60
CA ILE A 121 10.11 9.38 -20.60
C ILE A 121 9.37 10.25 -21.62
N LEU A 122 8.20 9.78 -22.09
CA LEU A 122 7.37 10.50 -23.05
C LEU A 122 6.73 11.75 -22.43
N SER A 123 6.25 11.68 -21.19
CA SER A 123 5.67 12.84 -20.50
C SER A 123 6.70 13.96 -20.30
N GLY A 124 7.93 13.61 -19.90
CA GLY A 124 9.03 14.57 -19.77
C GLY A 124 9.51 15.17 -21.09
N ALA A 125 9.34 14.48 -22.22
CA ALA A 125 9.78 14.95 -23.53
C ALA A 125 8.72 15.78 -24.29
N LEU A 126 7.43 15.47 -24.11
CA LEU A 126 6.34 16.06 -24.91
C LEU A 126 5.50 17.12 -24.17
N SER A 127 5.70 17.34 -22.87
CA SER A 127 5.01 18.37 -22.04
C SER A 127 3.52 18.53 -22.34
N ALA A 128 2.84 17.42 -22.65
CA ALA A 128 1.43 17.40 -23.00
C ALA A 128 0.63 16.96 -21.77
N GLN A 129 -0.29 17.81 -21.32
CA GLN A 129 -1.08 17.60 -20.09
C GLN A 129 -1.75 16.20 -20.01
N GLY A 130 -2.22 15.68 -21.16
CA GLY A 130 -2.87 14.37 -21.22
C GLY A 130 -1.91 13.19 -20.97
N LEU A 131 -0.64 13.32 -21.34
CA LEU A 131 0.39 12.31 -21.09
C LEU A 131 0.86 12.31 -19.64
N GLU A 132 0.98 13.48 -19.01
CA GLU A 132 1.29 13.59 -17.58
C GLU A 132 0.21 12.93 -16.72
N LEU A 133 -1.05 13.18 -17.07
CA LEU A 133 -2.18 12.56 -16.38
C LEU A 133 -2.14 11.03 -16.57
N LEU A 134 -1.97 10.55 -17.80
CA LEU A 134 -1.88 9.12 -18.08
C LEU A 134 -0.71 8.46 -17.33
N ASP A 135 0.46 9.10 -17.26
CA ASP A 135 1.61 8.62 -16.50
C ASP A 135 1.31 8.52 -15.00
N ALA A 136 0.74 9.57 -14.40
CA ALA A 136 0.39 9.58 -12.99
C ALA A 136 -0.63 8.47 -12.64
N PHE A 137 -1.70 8.34 -13.42
CA PHE A 137 -2.71 7.30 -13.23
C PHE A 137 -2.13 5.88 -13.45
N TYR A 138 -1.30 5.71 -14.49
CA TYR A 138 -0.69 4.42 -14.79
C TYR A 138 0.29 4.00 -13.68
N ARG A 139 1.17 4.91 -13.23
CA ARG A 139 2.15 4.67 -12.18
C ARG A 139 1.49 4.42 -10.83
N ALA A 140 0.48 5.21 -10.47
CA ALA A 140 -0.30 5.00 -9.25
C ALA A 140 -1.03 3.65 -9.28
N GLY A 141 -1.70 3.32 -10.38
CA GLY A 141 -2.39 2.04 -10.54
C GLY A 141 -1.44 0.83 -10.54
N ALA A 142 -0.26 0.97 -11.13
CA ALA A 142 0.76 -0.08 -11.20
C ALA A 142 1.43 -0.37 -9.85
N LEU A 143 1.58 0.65 -9.01
CA LEU A 143 2.27 0.54 -7.72
C LEU A 143 1.32 0.28 -6.54
N VAL A 144 0.00 0.41 -6.74
CA VAL A 144 -1.02 -0.02 -5.77
C VAL A 144 -1.11 -1.54 -5.79
N PHE A 145 -0.35 -2.18 -4.91
CA PHE A 145 -0.54 -3.58 -4.60
C PHE A 145 -1.71 -3.75 -3.62
N GLY A 146 -2.93 -3.93 -4.16
CA GLY A 146 -4.06 -4.49 -3.42
C GLY A 146 -5.13 -3.50 -2.95
N GLY A 147 -6.21 -3.39 -3.73
CA GLY A 147 -7.52 -2.85 -3.34
C GLY A 147 -7.80 -1.39 -3.74
N GLY A 148 -8.97 -1.15 -4.35
CA GLY A 148 -9.41 0.18 -4.83
C GLY A 148 -9.57 1.27 -3.76
N HIS A 149 -9.39 0.93 -2.48
CA HIS A 149 -9.43 1.88 -1.36
C HIS A 149 -8.13 2.67 -1.17
N VAL A 150 -7.04 2.25 -1.81
CA VAL A 150 -5.73 2.97 -1.80
C VAL A 150 -5.54 3.85 -3.04
N VAL A 151 -6.44 3.75 -4.03
CA VAL A 151 -6.36 4.52 -5.29
C VAL A 151 -6.78 5.98 -5.08
N LEU A 152 -7.73 6.26 -4.18
CA LEU A 152 -8.23 7.63 -3.94
C LEU A 152 -7.19 8.59 -3.34
N PRO A 153 -6.41 8.23 -2.30
CA PRO A 153 -5.41 9.14 -1.72
C PRO A 153 -4.24 9.45 -2.67
N LEU A 154 -3.92 8.53 -3.59
CA LEU A 154 -2.83 8.72 -4.56
C LEU A 154 -3.24 9.64 -5.72
N LEU A 155 -4.52 9.63 -6.10
CA LEU A 155 -5.07 10.62 -7.04
C LEU A 155 -5.20 12.00 -6.40
N GLU A 156 -5.56 12.08 -5.12
CA GLU A 156 -5.62 13.34 -4.40
C GLU A 156 -4.22 13.99 -4.26
N ALA A 157 -3.17 13.19 -3.98
CA ALA A 157 -1.81 13.67 -3.85
C ALA A 157 -1.23 14.27 -5.15
N GLU A 158 -1.60 13.71 -6.30
CA GLU A 158 -1.09 14.15 -7.63
C GLU A 158 -1.97 15.26 -8.24
N VAL A 159 -3.26 15.36 -7.90
CA VAL A 159 -4.19 16.36 -8.51
C VAL A 159 -4.36 17.63 -7.66
N VAL A 160 -4.12 17.58 -6.35
CA VAL A 160 -4.40 18.71 -5.44
C VAL A 160 -3.17 19.55 -5.08
N ARG A 161 -1.94 19.05 -5.30
CA ARG A 161 -0.69 19.74 -4.88
C ARG A 161 0.19 20.40 -5.98
N PRO A 162 -0.26 20.80 -7.17
CA PRO A 162 0.37 21.92 -7.85
C PRO A 162 -0.29 23.21 -7.32
N GLY A 163 0.19 23.68 -6.16
CA GLY A 163 -0.29 24.87 -5.47
C GLY A 163 0.56 25.21 -4.27
#